data_AF-A0A653Y1V0-F1
#
_entry.id   AF-A0A653Y1V0-F1
#
_cell.length_a   1.000
_cell.length_b   1.000
_cell.length_c   1.000
_cell.angle_alpha   90.00
_cell.angle_beta   90.00
_cell.angle_gamma   90.00
#
_symmetry.space_group_name_H-M   'P 1'
#
loop_
_entity.id
_entity.type
_entity.pdbx_description
1 polymer ?
#
loop_
_entity_poly.entity_id
_entity_poly.type
_entity_poly.pdbx_seq_one_letter_code
_entity_poly.pdbx_strand_id
1 'polypeptide(L)'
;MLTPSPTILRKRVDVRTSQAAGRELHPDFPNEPIVGAISGAQHKVLLHRGDNGTYQIPRRSHEEIMRRFEAADDLVSQLVTYFKRKKAEFPEWTDEKNLERIRLAVIRKVQQGEWPYTQSEQKWILDRLRERSLELDYGQTK
;
A
#
# COMPACT_ATOMS: atom_id res chain seq x y z
N MET A 1 28.21 45.06 -39.21
CA MET A 1 26.87 44.45 -39.30
C MET A 1 26.93 43.12 -38.55
N LEU A 2 26.34 43.05 -37.35
CA LEU A 2 26.36 41.87 -36.46
C LEU A 2 24.92 41.34 -36.33
N THR A 3 24.70 40.08 -36.69
CA THR A 3 23.41 39.40 -36.51
C THR A 3 23.29 38.85 -35.09
N PRO A 4 22.12 38.90 -34.43
CA PRO A 4 21.93 38.29 -33.12
C PRO A 4 21.66 36.78 -33.23
N SER A 5 22.26 36.01 -32.31
CA SER A 5 22.04 34.58 -32.08
C SER A 5 20.62 34.30 -31.53
N PRO A 6 19.97 33.19 -31.91
CA PRO A 6 18.67 32.84 -31.36
C PRO A 6 18.80 32.30 -29.93
N THR A 7 18.17 33.01 -28.99
CA THR A 7 18.00 32.57 -27.60
C THR A 7 16.98 31.43 -27.56
N ILE A 8 17.43 30.23 -27.19
CA ILE A 8 16.56 29.07 -26.97
C ILE A 8 15.79 29.29 -25.67
N LEU A 9 14.53 29.70 -25.80
CA LEU A 9 13.57 29.77 -24.72
C LEU A 9 13.25 28.32 -24.27
N ARG A 10 13.92 27.84 -23.21
CA ARG A 10 13.54 26.58 -22.55
C ARG A 10 12.16 26.78 -21.93
N LYS A 11 11.11 26.30 -22.61
CA LYS A 11 9.79 26.12 -22.01
C LYS A 11 9.97 25.30 -20.73
N ARG A 12 9.67 25.89 -19.57
CA ARG A 12 9.34 25.12 -18.38
C ARG A 12 8.22 24.18 -18.79
N VAL A 13 8.50 22.89 -18.78
CA VAL A 13 7.44 21.88 -18.77
C VAL A 13 6.83 22.01 -17.39
N ASP A 14 5.69 22.69 -17.32
CA ASP A 14 4.81 22.57 -16.16
C ASP A 14 4.50 21.08 -16.02
N VAL A 15 5.07 20.48 -14.97
CA VAL A 15 4.66 19.18 -14.47
C VAL A 15 3.22 19.39 -13.99
N ARG A 16 2.28 19.25 -14.92
CA ARG A 16 0.88 19.10 -14.60
C ARG A 16 0.77 17.81 -13.82
N THR A 17 0.68 17.97 -12.51
CA THR A 17 0.09 17.01 -11.58
C THR A 17 -1.14 16.43 -12.26
N SER A 18 -0.99 15.22 -12.80
CA SER A 18 -2.12 14.45 -13.26
C SER A 18 -2.81 13.95 -12.00
N GLN A 19 -3.89 14.63 -11.61
CA GLN A 19 -4.89 14.04 -10.72
C GLN A 19 -5.41 12.77 -11.40
N ALA A 20 -4.84 11.62 -11.06
CA ALA A 20 -5.54 10.36 -11.17
C ALA A 20 -6.72 10.41 -10.18
N ALA A 21 -7.90 9.98 -10.63
CA ALA A 21 -9.14 10.00 -9.84
C ALA A 21 -8.88 9.49 -8.42
N GLY A 22 -8.91 10.43 -7.46
CA GLY A 22 -8.22 10.29 -6.18
C GLY A 22 -8.89 9.31 -5.24
N ARG A 23 -8.26 8.16 -5.01
CA ARG A 23 -8.49 7.42 -3.77
C ARG A 23 -7.73 8.14 -2.66
N GLU A 24 -8.42 8.46 -1.58
CA GLU A 24 -7.78 9.01 -0.39
C GLU A 24 -7.12 7.89 0.42
N LEU A 25 -5.93 8.15 0.95
CA LEU A 25 -5.22 7.21 1.81
C LEU A 25 -6.08 6.87 3.02
N HIS A 26 -6.31 5.59 3.28
CA HIS A 26 -6.98 5.17 4.51
C HIS A 26 -6.15 5.59 5.74
N PRO A 27 -6.75 6.22 6.77
CA PRO A 27 -6.00 6.77 7.91
C PRO A 27 -5.17 5.71 8.64
N ASP A 28 -5.66 4.47 8.71
CA ASP A 28 -4.96 3.35 9.36
C ASP A 28 -3.99 2.59 8.44
N PHE A 29 -3.76 3.04 7.20
CA PHE A 29 -2.81 2.37 6.32
C PHE A 29 -1.37 2.54 6.85
N PRO A 30 -0.58 1.46 6.95
CA PRO A 30 0.72 1.51 7.62
C PRO A 30 1.73 2.40 6.86
N ASN A 31 2.33 3.34 7.60
CA ASN A 31 3.45 4.16 7.14
C ASN A 31 4.69 3.90 8.02
N GLU A 32 5.25 2.70 7.89
CA GLU A 32 6.40 2.26 8.67
C GLU A 32 7.70 2.96 8.24
N PRO A 33 8.59 3.30 9.19
CA PRO A 33 9.91 3.79 8.86
C PRO A 33 10.76 2.70 8.20
N ILE A 34 11.64 3.10 7.29
CA ILE A 34 12.63 2.21 6.67
C ILE A 34 13.84 2.17 7.60
N VAL A 35 13.92 1.11 8.41
CA VAL A 35 15.04 0.89 9.32
C VAL A 35 16.09 0.03 8.62
N GLY A 36 17.32 0.53 8.56
CA GLY A 36 18.46 -0.22 8.07
C GLY A 36 19.69 -0.03 8.96
N ALA A 37 20.45 -1.10 9.13
CA ALA A 37 21.73 -1.09 9.82
C ALA A 37 22.80 -1.72 8.92
N ILE A 38 24.01 -1.16 8.95
CA ILE A 38 25.16 -1.69 8.22
C ILE A 38 26.15 -2.27 9.23
N SER A 39 26.63 -3.50 8.98
CA SER A 39 27.63 -4.18 9.80
C SER A 39 29.02 -3.54 9.66
N GLY A 40 29.78 -3.50 10.75
CA GLY A 40 31.16 -3.01 10.82
C GLY A 40 31.68 -3.07 12.25
N ALA A 41 32.89 -2.56 12.50
CA ALA A 41 33.47 -2.50 13.85
C ALA A 41 32.60 -1.70 14.85
N GLN A 42 31.78 -0.76 14.34
CA GLN A 42 30.70 -0.09 15.06
C GLN A 42 29.43 -0.10 14.20
N HIS A 43 28.27 -0.30 14.85
CA HIS A 43 26.97 -0.29 14.19
C HIS A 43 26.65 1.10 13.62
N LYS A 44 26.20 1.15 12.37
CA LYS A 44 25.76 2.39 11.70
C LYS A 44 24.27 2.28 11.37
N VAL A 45 23.51 3.33 11.68
CA VAL A 45 22.08 3.44 11.39
C VAL A 45 21.88 4.34 10.16
N LEU A 46 20.95 3.95 9.28
CA LEU A 46 20.59 4.77 8.12
C LEU A 46 19.69 5.94 8.55
N LEU A 47 20.11 7.16 8.22
CA LEU A 47 19.39 8.42 8.48
C LEU A 47 19.37 9.30 7.23
N HIS A 48 18.32 10.10 7.09
CA HIS A 48 18.18 11.13 6.06
C HIS A 48 18.24 12.52 6.72
N ARG A 49 18.92 13.48 6.08
CA ARG A 49 18.97 14.87 6.57
C ARG A 49 17.81 15.65 5.97
N GLY A 50 16.87 16.09 6.80
CA GLY A 50 15.75 16.94 6.39
C GLY A 50 16.16 18.38 6.07
N ASP A 51 15.24 19.14 5.48
CA ASP A 51 15.47 20.52 5.02
C ASP A 51 15.82 21.49 6.16
N ASN A 52 15.35 21.21 7.37
CA ASN A 52 15.70 21.94 8.59
C ASN A 52 17.08 21.55 9.16
N GLY A 53 17.85 20.71 8.46
CA GLY A 53 19.18 20.24 8.86
C GLY A 53 19.18 19.10 9.88
N THR A 54 18.01 18.65 10.36
CA THR A 54 17.88 17.54 11.33
C THR A 54 17.99 16.17 10.65
N TYR A 55 18.52 15.18 11.36
CA TYR A 55 18.54 13.79 10.89
C TYR A 55 17.28 13.03 11.32
N GLN A 56 16.67 12.31 10.39
CA GLN A 56 15.41 11.58 10.59
C GLN A 56 15.54 10.17 10.00
N ILE A 57 14.77 9.22 10.54
CA ILE A 57 14.69 7.88 9.95
C ILE A 57 13.96 7.98 8.61
N PRO A 58 14.49 7.39 7.52
CA PRO A 58 13.83 7.44 6.22
C PRO A 58 12.43 6.84 6.29
N ARG A 59 11.49 7.48 5.59
CA ARG A 59 10.12 6.99 5.39
C ARG A 59 9.83 6.94 3.90
N ARG A 60 8.85 6.14 3.51
CA ARG A 60 8.33 6.16 2.14
C ARG A 60 7.76 7.54 1.83
N SER A 61 7.91 7.98 0.60
CA SER A 61 7.27 9.20 0.12
C SER A 61 5.75 9.03 0.11
N HIS A 62 5.01 10.13 0.08
CA HIS A 62 3.55 10.08 -0.03
C HIS A 62 3.10 9.28 -1.27
N GLU A 63 3.75 9.49 -2.42
CA GLU A 63 3.48 8.78 -3.67
C GLU A 63 3.73 7.27 -3.56
N GLU A 64 4.80 6.86 -2.88
CA GLU A 64 5.09 5.45 -2.63
C GLU A 64 4.05 4.81 -1.71
N ILE A 65 3.62 5.50 -0.66
CA ILE A 65 2.57 5.02 0.24
C ILE A 65 1.24 4.88 -0.51
N MET A 66 0.89 5.87 -1.34
CA MET A 66 -0.33 5.84 -2.14
C MET A 66 -0.36 4.65 -3.10
N ARG A 67 0.74 4.39 -3.84
CA ARG A 67 0.82 3.21 -4.71
C ARG A 67 0.64 1.89 -3.96
N ARG A 68 1.24 1.79 -2.77
CA ARG A 68 1.13 0.58 -1.93
C ARG A 68 -0.28 0.41 -1.39
N PHE A 69 -0.91 1.51 -0.98
CA PHE A 69 -2.31 1.53 -0.55
C PHE A 69 -3.26 1.10 -1.67
N GLU A 70 -3.14 1.66 -2.87
CA GLU A 70 -3.97 1.31 -4.02
C GLU A 70 -3.87 -0.19 -4.35
N ALA A 71 -2.65 -0.73 -4.38
CA ALA A 71 -2.42 -2.15 -4.63
C ALA A 71 -3.03 -3.05 -3.53
N ALA A 72 -2.88 -2.65 -2.26
CA ALA A 72 -3.46 -3.39 -1.13
C ALA A 72 -5.00 -3.32 -1.13
N ASP A 73 -5.58 -2.16 -1.43
CA ASP A 73 -7.04 -1.95 -1.49
C ASP A 73 -7.69 -2.69 -2.67
N ASP A 74 -6.99 -2.75 -3.81
CA ASP A 74 -7.41 -3.59 -4.94
C ASP A 74 -7.37 -5.08 -4.58
N LEU A 75 -6.33 -5.53 -3.88
CA LEU A 75 -6.25 -6.90 -3.37
C LEU A 75 -7.39 -7.20 -2.39
N VAL A 76 -7.71 -6.30 -1.47
CA VAL A 76 -8.87 -6.45 -0.57
C VAL A 76 -10.15 -6.65 -1.38
N SER A 77 -10.37 -5.85 -2.42
CA SER A 77 -11.55 -5.95 -3.28
C SER A 77 -11.65 -7.32 -3.99
N GLN A 78 -10.52 -7.85 -4.45
CA GLN A 78 -10.44 -9.20 -5.02
C GLN A 78 -10.74 -10.28 -3.98
N LEU A 79 -10.19 -10.15 -2.77
CA LEU A 79 -10.39 -11.10 -1.68
C LEU A 79 -11.85 -11.09 -1.17
N VAL A 80 -12.51 -9.94 -1.12
CA VAL A 80 -13.96 -9.84 -0.79
C VAL A 80 -14.79 -10.59 -1.83
N THR A 81 -14.47 -10.42 -3.12
CA THR A 81 -15.15 -11.14 -4.21
C THR A 81 -14.92 -12.64 -4.09
N TYR A 82 -13.68 -13.06 -3.82
CA TYR A 82 -13.34 -14.46 -3.60
C TYR A 82 -14.06 -15.05 -2.36
N PHE A 83 -14.10 -14.32 -1.26
CA PHE A 83 -14.80 -14.69 -0.02
C PHE A 83 -16.26 -15.00 -0.30
N LYS A 84 -16.98 -14.08 -0.94
CA LYS A 84 -18.41 -14.24 -1.28
C LYS A 84 -18.65 -15.45 -2.17
N ARG A 85 -17.83 -15.60 -3.21
CA ARG A 85 -17.94 -16.74 -4.12
C ARG A 85 -17.77 -18.05 -3.37
N LYS A 86 -16.82 -18.13 -2.43
CA LYS A 86 -16.61 -19.34 -1.61
C LYS A 86 -17.70 -19.56 -0.57
N LYS A 87 -18.29 -18.51 0.01
CA LYS A 87 -19.46 -18.60 0.88
C LYS A 87 -20.67 -19.20 0.14
N ALA A 88 -20.89 -18.81 -1.12
CA ALA A 88 -21.94 -19.37 -1.95
C ALA A 88 -21.67 -20.81 -2.43
N GLU A 89 -20.40 -21.15 -2.72
CA GLU A 89 -19.97 -22.48 -3.16
C GLU A 89 -19.99 -23.51 -2.02
N PHE A 90 -19.72 -23.07 -0.78
CA PHE A 90 -19.66 -23.92 0.42
C PHE A 90 -20.48 -23.31 1.58
N PRO A 91 -21.82 -23.43 1.55
CA PRO A 91 -22.68 -22.87 2.59
C PRO A 91 -22.42 -23.45 3.99
N GLU A 92 -21.78 -24.61 4.09
CA GLU A 92 -21.40 -25.24 5.36
C GLU A 92 -20.16 -24.63 6.01
N TRP A 93 -19.44 -23.72 5.33
CA TRP A 93 -18.30 -23.03 5.91
C TRP A 93 -18.76 -21.79 6.67
N THR A 94 -18.31 -21.67 7.92
CA THR A 94 -18.49 -20.42 8.66
C THR A 94 -17.65 -19.31 8.05
N ASP A 95 -18.06 -18.06 8.27
CA ASP A 95 -17.34 -16.89 7.79
C ASP A 95 -15.90 -16.86 8.35
N GLU A 96 -15.72 -17.23 9.62
CA GLU A 96 -14.41 -17.33 10.27
C GLU A 96 -13.52 -18.35 9.57
N LYS A 97 -14.05 -19.52 9.20
CA LYS A 97 -13.31 -20.56 8.50
C LYS A 97 -12.84 -20.06 7.13
N ASN A 98 -13.69 -19.33 6.40
CA ASN A 98 -13.35 -18.79 5.09
C ASN A 98 -12.30 -17.66 5.21
N LEU A 99 -12.46 -16.75 6.19
CA LEU A 99 -11.47 -15.71 6.50
C LEU A 99 -10.11 -16.29 6.90
N GLU A 100 -10.08 -17.34 7.73
CA GLU A 100 -8.84 -17.98 8.15
C GLU A 100 -8.10 -18.63 6.97
N ARG A 101 -8.85 -19.25 6.05
CA ARG A 101 -8.27 -19.79 4.81
C ARG A 101 -7.63 -18.71 3.95
N ILE A 102 -8.29 -17.55 3.82
CA ILE A 102 -7.73 -16.41 3.10
C ILE A 102 -6.48 -15.91 3.82
N ARG A 103 -6.52 -15.73 5.14
CA ARG A 103 -5.35 -15.33 5.96
C ARG A 103 -4.14 -16.23 5.69
N LEU A 104 -4.31 -17.54 5.78
CA LEU A 104 -3.23 -18.50 5.53
C LEU A 104 -2.70 -18.42 4.10
N ALA A 105 -3.57 -18.18 3.12
CA ALA A 105 -3.16 -17.99 1.73
C ALA A 105 -2.34 -16.70 1.52
N VAL A 106 -2.76 -15.58 2.12
CA VAL A 106 -2.01 -14.30 2.08
C VAL A 106 -0.62 -14.48 2.68
N ILE A 107 -0.54 -15.04 3.90
CA ILE A 107 0.75 -15.28 4.59
C ILE A 107 1.66 -16.15 3.74
N ARG A 108 1.12 -17.25 3.20
CA ARG A 108 1.89 -18.17 2.35
C ARG A 108 2.45 -17.46 1.11
N LYS A 109 1.65 -16.64 0.43
CA LYS A 109 2.07 -15.92 -0.78
C LYS A 109 3.18 -14.90 -0.49
N VAL A 110 3.12 -14.22 0.66
CA VAL A 110 4.19 -13.32 1.08
C VAL A 110 5.45 -14.10 1.45
N GLN A 111 5.33 -15.20 2.21
CA GLN A 111 6.47 -16.04 2.59
C GLN A 111 7.19 -16.66 1.38
N GLN A 112 6.44 -16.98 0.32
CA GLN A 112 6.99 -17.47 -0.95
C GLN A 112 7.63 -16.36 -1.80
N GLY A 113 7.58 -15.10 -1.35
CA GLY A 113 8.10 -13.95 -2.10
C GLY A 113 7.25 -13.54 -3.29
N GLU A 114 6.05 -14.12 -3.45
CA GLU A 114 5.15 -13.77 -4.57
C GLU A 114 4.53 -12.39 -4.38
N TRP A 115 4.21 -12.03 -3.13
CA TRP A 115 3.56 -10.75 -2.80
C TRP A 115 4.45 -9.88 -1.90
N PRO A 116 4.71 -8.62 -2.28
CA PRO A 116 5.69 -7.77 -1.61
C PRO A 116 5.09 -6.96 -0.45
N TYR A 117 4.27 -7.57 0.42
CA TYR A 117 3.60 -6.86 1.52
C TYR A 117 4.32 -7.03 2.87
N THR A 118 4.46 -5.95 3.63
CA THR A 118 4.97 -6.02 5.01
C THR A 118 3.97 -6.70 5.94
N GLN A 119 4.39 -7.05 7.15
CA GLN A 119 3.48 -7.67 8.13
C GLN A 119 2.32 -6.74 8.50
N SER A 120 2.59 -5.44 8.66
CA SER A 120 1.55 -4.45 8.96
C SER A 120 0.57 -4.25 7.80
N GLU A 121 1.05 -4.32 6.56
CA GLU A 121 0.16 -4.26 5.39
C GLU A 121 -0.69 -5.53 5.26
N GLN A 122 -0.12 -6.72 5.51
CA GLN A 122 -0.89 -7.95 5.59
C GLN A 122 -2.00 -7.85 6.64
N LYS A 123 -1.67 -7.32 7.83
CA LYS A 123 -2.66 -7.08 8.89
C LYS A 123 -3.76 -6.14 8.40
N TRP A 124 -3.39 -5.00 7.81
CA TRP A 124 -4.35 -4.04 7.28
C TRP A 124 -5.27 -4.65 6.20
N ILE A 125 -4.71 -5.43 5.27
CA ILE A 125 -5.49 -6.15 4.24
C ILE A 125 -6.51 -7.09 4.87
N LEU A 126 -6.12 -7.87 5.88
CA LEU A 126 -6.99 -8.86 6.51
C LEU A 126 -8.08 -8.22 7.38
N ASP A 127 -7.75 -7.16 8.11
CA ASP A 127 -8.73 -6.40 8.88
C ASP A 127 -9.74 -5.74 7.94
N ARG A 128 -9.27 -5.10 6.87
CA ARG A 128 -10.12 -4.44 5.87
C ARG A 128 -11.00 -5.42 5.10
N LEU A 129 -10.48 -6.62 4.81
CA LEU A 129 -11.27 -7.72 4.26
C LEU A 129 -12.41 -8.12 5.21
N ARG A 130 -12.11 -8.28 6.50
CA ARG A 130 -13.11 -8.65 7.51
C ARG A 130 -14.20 -7.59 7.61
N GLU A 131 -13.82 -6.33 7.72
CA GLU A 131 -14.75 -5.19 7.74
C GLU A 131 -15.68 -5.23 6.53
N ARG A 132 -15.13 -5.23 5.30
CA ARG A 132 -15.93 -5.21 4.06
C ARG A 132 -16.75 -6.47 3.83
N SER A 133 -16.29 -7.63 4.30
CA SER A 133 -17.06 -8.86 4.19
C SER A 133 -18.25 -8.89 5.15
N LEU A 134 -18.11 -8.34 6.36
CA LEU A 134 -19.16 -8.36 7.39
C LEU A 134 -20.12 -7.17 7.29
N GLU A 135 -19.65 -6.00 6.86
CA GLU A 135 -20.52 -4.82 6.59
C GLU A 135 -21.60 -5.14 5.56
N LEU A 136 -21.31 -6.05 4.62
CA LEU A 136 -22.23 -6.42 3.55
C LEU A 136 -23.32 -7.41 4.00
N ASP A 137 -23.11 -8.13 5.11
CA ASP A 137 -24.12 -9.03 5.67
C ASP A 137 -25.26 -8.26 6.39
N TYR A 138 -24.98 -7.05 6.90
CA TYR A 138 -26.00 -6.15 7.47
C TYR A 138 -26.88 -5.45 6.41
N GLY A 139 -26.48 -5.44 5.14
CA GLY A 139 -27.17 -4.76 4.05
C GLY A 139 -28.19 -5.60 3.27
N GLN A 140 -28.43 -6.86 3.67
CA GLN A 140 -29.32 -7.80 2.97
C GLN A 140 -30.58 -8.18 3.76
N THR A 141 -30.88 -7.50 4.86
CA THR A 141 -32.06 -7.75 5.72
C THR A 141 -33.20 -6.74 5.49
N LYS A 142 -33.49 -6.37 4.24
CA LYS A 142 -34.71 -5.61 3.89
C LYS A 142 -35.46 -6.24 2.74
#